data_AF-A0AA86USQ5-F1
#
_entry.id   AF-A0AA86USQ5-F1
#
_cell.length_a   1.000
_cell.length_b   1.000
_cell.length_c   1.000
_cell.angle_alpha   90.00
_cell.angle_beta   90.00
_cell.angle_gamma   90.00
#
_symmetry.space_group_name_H-M   'P 1'
#
loop_
_entity.id
_entity.type
_entity.pdbx_description
1 polymer ?
#
loop_
_entity_poly.entity_id
_entity_poly.type
_entity_poly.pdbx_seq_one_letter_code
_entity_poly.pdbx_strand_id
1 'polypeptide(L)'
;MPKYDYSQIMVMFNEADTGAKNKALQFTEISTYFTKKGIEFDKVKAKEVFDRVDLAGQKGKGKKDHNLQLDEFEEFCNELFP
;
A
#
# COMPACT_ATOMS: atom_id res chain seq x y z
N MET A 1 -0.43 -17.14 5.86
CA MET A 1 -1.73 -17.03 5.15
C MET A 1 -1.47 -17.10 3.64
N PRO A 2 -2.44 -17.24 2.71
CA PRO A 2 -2.10 -17.11 1.29
C PRO A 2 -1.58 -15.69 1.06
N LYS A 3 -0.31 -15.58 0.66
CA LYS A 3 0.24 -14.33 0.14
C LYS A 3 -0.66 -13.88 -1.00
N TYR A 4 -1.08 -12.62 -0.99
CA TYR A 4 -1.81 -12.06 -2.11
C TYR A 4 -1.00 -12.26 -3.39
N ASP A 5 -1.60 -12.85 -4.41
CA ASP A 5 -0.95 -12.93 -5.71
C ASP A 5 -0.92 -11.54 -6.37
N TYR A 6 -0.01 -11.35 -7.34
CA TYR A 6 0.16 -10.08 -8.04
C TYR A 6 -1.15 -9.55 -8.66
N SER A 7 -2.04 -10.45 -9.11
CA SER A 7 -3.32 -10.05 -9.71
C SER A 7 -4.27 -9.51 -8.64
N GLN A 8 -4.29 -10.13 -7.45
CA GLN A 8 -5.04 -9.63 -6.31
C GLN A 8 -4.50 -8.28 -5.85
N ILE A 9 -3.18 -8.13 -5.70
CA ILE A 9 -2.55 -6.85 -5.35
C ILE A 9 -2.91 -5.77 -6.37
N MET A 10 -2.83 -6.07 -7.66
CA MET A 10 -3.20 -5.13 -8.72
C MET A 10 -4.67 -4.73 -8.66
N VAL A 11 -5.59 -5.66 -8.36
CA VAL A 11 -7.01 -5.32 -8.16
C VAL A 11 -7.19 -4.42 -6.96
N MET A 12 -6.60 -4.78 -5.81
CA MET A 12 -6.68 -3.95 -4.59
C MET A 12 -6.11 -2.55 -4.83
N PHE A 13 -5.00 -2.46 -5.55
CA PHE A 13 -4.35 -1.20 -5.88
C PHE A 13 -5.28 -0.30 -6.70
N ASN A 14 -5.87 -0.84 -7.77
CA ASN A 14 -6.80 -0.10 -8.61
C ASN A 14 -8.11 0.26 -7.89
N GLU A 15 -8.57 -0.60 -6.98
CA GLU A 15 -9.77 -0.31 -6.18
C GLU A 15 -9.51 0.72 -5.07
N ALA A 16 -8.28 0.83 -4.57
CA ALA A 16 -7.89 1.82 -3.57
C ALA A 16 -7.60 3.20 -4.19
N ASP A 17 -7.08 3.27 -5.43
CA ASP A 17 -6.79 4.50 -6.19
C ASP A 17 -8.09 5.17 -6.70
N THR A 18 -8.88 5.65 -5.75
CA THR A 18 -10.20 6.26 -5.99
C THR A 18 -10.13 7.77 -6.15
N GLY A 19 -9.08 8.42 -5.63
CA GLY A 19 -8.99 9.88 -5.54
C GLY A 19 -8.29 10.54 -6.72
N ALA A 20 -7.14 10.01 -7.15
CA ALA A 20 -6.26 10.72 -8.07
C ALA A 20 -6.04 9.99 -9.41
N LYS A 21 -6.27 8.67 -9.51
CA LYS A 21 -5.87 7.84 -10.66
C LYS A 21 -4.43 8.12 -11.09
N ASN A 22 -3.61 8.49 -10.12
CA ASN A 22 -2.23 8.90 -10.28
C ASN A 22 -1.30 7.68 -10.27
N LYS A 23 -1.86 6.47 -10.11
CA LYS A 23 -1.10 5.24 -9.94
C LYS A 23 -0.19 5.28 -8.72
N ALA A 24 -0.63 5.95 -7.66
CA ALA A 24 0.11 6.03 -6.40
C ALA A 24 -0.85 6.19 -5.21
N LEU A 25 -0.78 5.28 -4.24
CA LEU A 25 -1.71 5.22 -3.12
C LEU A 25 -1.18 5.96 -1.90
N GLN A 26 -1.99 6.87 -1.38
CA GLN A 26 -1.76 7.44 -0.05
C GLN A 26 -2.17 6.45 1.05
N PHE A 27 -1.55 6.58 2.23
CA PHE A 27 -1.92 5.78 3.40
C PHE A 27 -3.42 5.89 3.75
N THR A 28 -4.00 7.07 3.53
CA THR A 28 -5.44 7.33 3.72
C THR A 28 -6.32 6.53 2.77
N GLU A 29 -5.90 6.37 1.50
CA GLU A 29 -6.60 5.57 0.49
C GLU A 29 -6.55 4.08 0.84
N ILE A 30 -5.36 3.58 1.21
CA ILE A 30 -5.15 2.19 1.65
C ILE A 30 -6.00 1.89 2.88
N SER A 31 -5.95 2.74 3.91
CA SER A 31 -6.69 2.57 5.16
C SER A 31 -8.20 2.60 4.93
N THR A 32 -8.68 3.50 4.07
CA THR A 32 -10.09 3.57 3.69
C THR A 32 -10.53 2.31 2.94
N TYR A 33 -9.71 1.83 2.01
CA TYR A 33 -9.98 0.61 1.26
C TYR A 33 -10.10 -0.62 2.18
N PHE A 34 -9.11 -0.85 3.06
CA PHE A 34 -9.14 -1.96 4.00
C PHE A 34 -10.34 -1.90 4.94
N THR A 35 -10.66 -0.70 5.46
CA THR A 35 -11.85 -0.52 6.30
C THR A 35 -13.13 -0.84 5.53
N LYS A 36 -13.28 -0.38 4.29
CA LYS A 36 -14.46 -0.66 3.43
C LYS A 36 -14.60 -2.14 3.10
N LYS A 37 -13.50 -2.86 2.92
CA LYS A 37 -13.48 -4.31 2.64
C LYS A 37 -13.59 -5.17 3.91
N GLY A 38 -13.60 -4.55 5.10
CA GLY A 38 -13.62 -5.27 6.37
C GLY A 38 -12.32 -6.05 6.64
N ILE A 39 -11.20 -5.60 6.06
CA ILE A 39 -9.88 -6.18 6.31
C ILE A 39 -9.38 -5.61 7.63
N GLU A 40 -9.17 -6.47 8.62
CA GLU A 40 -8.58 -6.08 9.90
C GLU A 40 -7.05 -5.92 9.74
N PHE A 41 -6.52 -4.81 10.23
CA PHE A 41 -5.09 -4.54 10.23
C PHE A 41 -4.71 -3.67 11.42
N ASP A 42 -3.48 -3.83 11.90
CA ASP A 42 -2.92 -2.94 12.90
C ASP A 42 -2.49 -1.63 12.23
N LYS A 43 -3.15 -0.53 12.60
CA LYS A 43 -2.88 0.80 12.04
C LYS A 43 -1.48 1.31 12.34
N VAL A 44 -0.92 0.98 13.52
CA VAL A 44 0.43 1.37 13.91
C VAL A 44 1.43 0.63 13.04
N LYS A 45 1.31 -0.71 13.00
CA LYS A 45 2.16 -1.54 12.13
C LYS A 45 2.04 -1.13 10.67
N ALA A 46 0.82 -0.92 10.16
CA ALA A 46 0.61 -0.49 8.78
C ALA A 46 1.29 0.84 8.49
N LYS A 47 1.23 1.81 9.41
CA LYS A 47 1.93 3.08 9.21
C LYS A 47 3.45 2.93 9.19
N GLU A 48 4.00 2.10 10.07
CA GLU A 48 5.45 1.81 10.09
C GLU A 48 5.91 1.11 8.80
N VAL A 49 5.14 0.12 8.32
CA VAL A 49 5.44 -0.58 7.06
C VAL A 49 5.33 0.40 5.89
N PHE A 50 4.28 1.22 5.84
CA PHE A 50 4.09 2.24 4.80
C PHE A 50 5.29 3.20 4.75
N ASP A 51 5.66 3.78 5.89
CA ASP A 51 6.75 4.77 5.95
C ASP A 51 8.10 4.14 5.55
N ARG A 52 8.32 2.85 5.85
CA ARG A 52 9.53 2.12 5.47
C ARG A 52 9.58 1.78 3.97
N VAL A 53 8.47 1.32 3.40
CA VAL A 53 8.41 0.93 1.99
C VAL A 53 8.46 2.15 1.07
N ASP A 54 7.76 3.24 1.43
CA ASP A 54 7.88 4.56 0.78
C ASP A 54 9.34 5.04 0.74
N LEU A 55 10.07 4.91 1.85
CA LEU A 55 11.51 5.22 1.91
C LEU A 55 12.39 4.29 1.05
N ALA A 56 12.00 3.02 0.90
CA ALA A 56 12.78 2.02 0.17
C ALA A 56 12.73 2.24 -1.35
N GLY A 57 11.54 2.47 -1.93
CA GLY A 57 11.42 2.81 -3.36
C GLY A 57 12.03 4.17 -3.72
N GLN A 58 12.16 5.06 -2.75
CA GLN A 58 12.80 6.37 -2.91
C GLN A 58 14.33 6.35 -2.96
N LYS A 59 15.01 5.23 -2.60
CA LYS A 59 16.47 5.11 -2.76
C LYS A 59 16.95 5.35 -4.21
N GLY A 60 16.05 5.35 -5.20
CA GLY A 60 16.33 5.77 -6.57
C GLY A 60 15.98 7.23 -6.95
N LYS A 61 15.19 7.99 -6.16
CA LYS A 61 14.59 9.28 -6.60
C LYS A 61 14.58 10.45 -5.59
N GLY A 62 14.96 10.25 -4.32
CA GLY A 62 15.41 11.34 -3.44
C GLY A 62 14.36 12.30 -2.82
N LYS A 63 13.06 11.99 -2.80
CA LYS A 63 12.05 12.76 -2.03
C LYS A 63 10.90 11.87 -1.53
N LYS A 64 10.45 12.13 -0.30
CA LYS A 64 9.19 11.63 0.26
C LYS A 64 8.01 12.17 -0.54
N ASP A 65 7.41 11.35 -1.37
CA ASP A 65 6.16 11.66 -2.06
C ASP A 65 4.93 11.16 -1.30
N HIS A 66 5.13 10.35 -0.24
CA HIS A 66 4.08 9.87 0.66
C HIS A 66 3.00 9.05 -0.06
N ASN A 67 3.38 8.36 -1.14
CA ASN A 67 2.49 7.50 -1.91
C ASN A 67 3.21 6.21 -2.30
N LEU A 68 2.52 5.07 -2.28
CA LEU A 68 3.05 3.80 -2.76
C LEU A 68 2.62 3.54 -4.20
N GLN A 69 3.57 3.25 -5.08
CA GLN A 69 3.33 2.66 -6.39
C GLN A 69 2.98 1.17 -6.26
N LEU A 70 2.64 0.50 -7.37
CA LEU A 70 2.12 -0.87 -7.33
C LEU A 70 3.10 -1.88 -6.72
N ASP A 71 4.39 -1.75 -7.04
CA ASP A 71 5.48 -2.56 -6.49
C ASP A 71 5.69 -2.31 -4.99
N GLU A 72 5.67 -1.06 -4.59
CA GLU A 72 5.72 -0.66 -3.17
C GLU A 72 4.47 -1.14 -2.41
N PHE A 73 3.30 -1.10 -3.03
CA PHE A 73 2.08 -1.61 -2.41
C PHE A 73 2.08 -3.14 -2.27
N GLU A 74 2.68 -3.85 -3.21
CA GLU A 74 2.92 -5.29 -3.11
C GLU A 74 3.80 -5.63 -1.90
N GLU A 75 4.92 -4.92 -1.73
CA GLU A 75 5.82 -5.10 -0.59
C GLU A 75 5.09 -4.77 0.72
N PHE A 76 4.36 -3.65 0.76
CA PHE A 76 3.54 -3.26 1.90
C PHE A 76 2.54 -4.36 2.31
N CYS A 77 1.79 -4.92 1.36
CA CYS A 77 0.83 -5.98 1.64
C CYS A 77 1.50 -7.27 2.15
N ASN A 78 2.64 -7.65 1.56
CA ASN A 78 3.40 -8.83 1.96
C ASN A 78 3.99 -8.71 3.37
N GLU A 79 4.38 -7.51 3.79
CA GLU A 79 4.93 -7.27 5.13
C GLU A 79 3.85 -7.05 6.20
N LEU A 80 2.75 -6.43 5.80
CA LEU A 80 1.62 -6.20 6.70
C LEU A 80 0.90 -7.52 7.04
N PHE A 81 0.71 -8.40 6.04
CA PHE A 81 -0.02 -9.66 6.12
C PHE A 81 0.84 -10.90 5.76
N PRO A 82 1.77 -11.33 6.64
CA PRO A 82 2.61 -12.51 6.41
C PRO A 82 1.85 -13.87 6.44
#